data_AF-J7THA1-F1
#
_entry.id   AF-J7THA1-F1
#
_cell.length_a   1.000
_cell.length_b   1.000
_cell.length_c   1.000
_cell.angle_alpha   90.00
_cell.angle_beta   90.00
_cell.angle_gamma   90.00
#
_symmetry.space_group_name_H-M   'P 1'
#
loop_
_entity.id
_entity.type
_entity.pdbx_description
1 polymer ?
#
loop_
_entity_poly.entity_id
_entity_poly.type
_entity_poly.pdbx_seq_one_letter_code
_entity_poly.pdbx_strand_id
1 'polypeptide(L)'
;MFSGHSIVTINNYDLIQVSDIKNYSANFNPHLYFILGIPRWYFKKVRSCFFDRTKVKYTVISEDGTEYSNTFRLTDKKGNLLKINKLEISRDSLFLTINGTEKYSATNIMLNNKNFIPAFKILYIGQAKGNDFNRFAQDRLKSHSTLQNILSQIIDSRIIYDIKVLLLSTSEVKVATTMDSGKFATISAEEILDFPDESSHINLVEAKLINYFKPEFNEKFKNWYVPEEHHKSYDDYYKKKFNSMVITFENLLPCSFYTDHVKHFTVPFEIIDYSIIGSENFFESVIEPYINSKEKQK
;
A
#
# COMPACT_ATOMS: atom_id res chain seq x y z
N MET A 1 -29.59 -7.17 20.29
CA MET A 1 -28.24 -6.70 20.69
C MET A 1 -27.71 -5.78 19.60
N PHE A 2 -27.06 -4.67 19.97
CA PHE A 2 -26.43 -3.74 19.01
C PHE A 2 -25.01 -4.20 18.70
N SER A 3 -24.64 -4.17 17.42
CA SER A 3 -23.30 -4.50 16.94
C SER A 3 -22.86 -3.52 15.86
N GLY A 4 -21.65 -3.00 15.99
CA GLY A 4 -20.98 -2.18 14.99
C GLY A 4 -20.05 -3.02 14.12
N HIS A 5 -19.99 -2.73 12.83
CA HIS A 5 -19.06 -3.31 11.90
C HIS A 5 -18.28 -2.19 11.21
N SER A 6 -16.96 -2.29 11.21
CA SER A 6 -16.07 -1.29 10.62
C SER A 6 -15.79 -1.64 9.16
N ILE A 7 -15.97 -0.68 8.27
CA ILE A 7 -15.47 -0.72 6.89
C ILE A 7 -14.36 0.32 6.79
N VAL A 8 -13.13 -0.15 6.70
CA VAL A 8 -11.93 0.67 6.56
C VAL A 8 -11.55 0.74 5.10
N THR A 9 -11.49 1.96 4.56
CA THR A 9 -11.10 2.20 3.18
C THR A 9 -9.76 2.92 3.14
N ILE A 10 -8.83 2.44 2.31
CA ILE A 10 -7.64 3.21 1.93
C ILE A 10 -8.08 4.30 0.96
N ASN A 11 -7.92 5.57 1.35
CA ASN A 11 -8.47 6.71 0.59
C ASN A 11 -7.44 7.41 -0.28
N ASN A 12 -6.29 7.71 0.30
CA ASN A 12 -5.20 8.41 -0.36
C ASN A 12 -3.94 7.58 -0.17
N TYR A 13 -3.09 7.63 -1.18
CA TYR A 13 -1.79 6.99 -1.12
C TYR A 13 -0.76 7.81 -1.88
N ASP A 14 0.50 7.64 -1.50
CA ASP A 14 1.64 8.05 -2.30
C ASP A 14 2.70 6.95 -2.29
N LEU A 15 3.19 6.57 -3.47
CA LEU A 15 4.28 5.62 -3.63
C LEU A 15 5.57 6.39 -3.91
N ILE A 16 6.46 6.45 -2.92
CA ILE A 16 7.68 7.25 -2.99
C ILE A 16 8.95 6.40 -2.98
N GLN A 17 10.04 6.97 -3.47
CA GLN A 17 11.35 6.36 -3.33
C GLN A 17 11.96 6.70 -1.97
N VAL A 18 12.85 5.83 -1.49
CA VAL A 18 13.59 6.06 -0.25
C VAL A 18 14.38 7.37 -0.29
N SER A 19 14.94 7.74 -1.44
CA SER A 19 15.66 9.00 -1.63
C SER A 19 14.80 10.23 -1.40
N ASP A 20 13.50 10.12 -1.64
CA ASP A 20 12.58 11.26 -1.69
C ASP A 20 11.98 11.54 -0.31
N ILE A 21 12.08 10.60 0.64
CA ILE A 21 11.52 10.71 2.02
C ILE A 21 11.92 12.03 2.69
N LYS A 22 13.15 12.51 2.47
CA LYS A 22 13.64 13.73 3.13
C LYS A 22 12.94 15.00 2.66
N ASN A 23 12.59 15.06 1.39
CA ASN A 23 12.06 16.25 0.71
C ASN A 23 10.58 16.11 0.33
N TYR A 24 10.01 14.94 0.56
CA TYR A 24 8.62 14.67 0.28
C TYR A 24 7.73 15.53 1.18
N SER A 25 6.66 16.08 0.61
CA SER A 25 5.62 16.78 1.34
C SER A 25 4.31 16.12 0.95
N ALA A 26 3.65 15.50 1.91
CA ALA A 26 2.40 14.80 1.64
C ALA A 26 1.27 15.81 1.40
N ASN A 27 0.43 15.53 0.40
CA ASN A 27 -0.81 16.30 0.19
C ASN A 27 -1.95 15.85 1.11
N PHE A 28 -1.70 14.83 1.95
CA PHE A 28 -2.64 14.27 2.90
C PHE A 28 -1.89 13.85 4.18
N ASN A 29 -2.63 13.47 5.21
CA ASN A 29 -2.05 12.99 6.46
C ASN A 29 -1.95 11.45 6.44
N PRO A 30 -0.76 10.86 6.24
CA PRO A 30 -0.63 9.40 6.23
C PRO A 30 -0.84 8.82 7.63
N HIS A 31 -1.63 7.75 7.70
CA HIS A 31 -1.88 6.96 8.90
C HIS A 31 -0.90 5.78 9.01
N LEU A 32 -0.61 5.16 7.87
CA LEU A 32 0.25 3.98 7.76
C LEU A 32 1.30 4.17 6.67
N TYR A 33 2.36 3.38 6.74
CA TYR A 33 3.31 3.21 5.65
C TYR A 33 3.69 1.73 5.48
N PHE A 34 3.88 1.30 4.24
CA PHE A 34 4.45 0.01 3.90
C PHE A 34 5.85 0.23 3.32
N ILE A 35 6.81 -0.59 3.72
CA ILE A 35 8.09 -0.74 3.03
C ILE A 35 7.92 -1.88 2.04
N LEU A 36 8.04 -1.56 0.76
CA LEU A 36 7.76 -2.46 -0.36
C LEU A 36 9.05 -2.77 -1.12
N GLY A 37 9.28 -4.05 -1.39
CA GLY A 37 10.27 -4.50 -2.36
C GLY A 37 9.61 -4.72 -3.72
N ILE A 38 10.22 -4.21 -4.79
CA ILE A 38 9.91 -4.59 -6.17
C ILE A 38 11.16 -5.20 -6.80
N PRO A 39 11.07 -6.33 -7.52
CA PRO A 39 12.23 -6.87 -8.22
C PRO A 39 12.90 -5.78 -9.05
N ARG A 40 14.21 -5.64 -8.91
CA ARG A 40 14.96 -4.63 -9.65
C ARG A 40 14.87 -4.93 -11.15
N TRP A 41 14.68 -3.89 -11.95
CA TRP A 41 14.63 -4.00 -13.41
C TRP A 41 15.91 -3.46 -14.03
N TYR A 42 16.30 -4.03 -15.16
CA TYR A 42 17.49 -3.68 -15.92
C TYR A 42 17.16 -3.47 -17.38
N PHE A 43 17.75 -2.47 -18.01
CA PHE A 43 17.68 -2.29 -19.46
C PHE A 43 18.48 -3.37 -20.18
N LYS A 44 17.77 -4.31 -20.82
CA LYS A 44 18.37 -5.29 -21.71
C LYS A 44 18.68 -4.70 -23.09
N LYS A 45 17.80 -3.81 -23.57
CA LYS A 45 17.90 -3.22 -24.91
C LYS A 45 17.16 -1.91 -24.99
N VAL A 46 17.76 -0.89 -25.61
CA VAL A 46 17.12 0.40 -25.85
C VAL A 46 17.46 0.88 -27.26
N ARG A 47 16.45 1.37 -28.00
CA ARG A 47 16.61 1.92 -29.36
C ARG A 47 15.67 3.10 -29.58
N SER A 48 16.15 4.15 -30.23
CA SER A 48 15.29 5.21 -30.76
C SER A 48 14.55 4.73 -32.01
N CYS A 49 13.30 5.14 -32.18
CA CYS A 49 12.58 4.90 -33.43
C CYS A 49 13.16 5.78 -34.56
N PHE A 50 13.56 5.17 -35.67
CA PHE A 50 14.17 5.88 -36.80
C PHE A 50 13.26 6.97 -37.39
N PHE A 51 11.98 6.66 -37.56
CA PHE A 51 10.99 7.59 -38.14
C PHE A 51 10.41 8.59 -37.13
N ASP A 52 10.59 8.35 -35.82
CA ASP A 52 10.06 9.21 -34.76
C ASP A 52 11.11 9.33 -33.65
N ARG A 53 11.96 10.36 -33.76
CA ARG A 53 13.01 10.66 -32.77
C ARG A 53 12.47 11.12 -31.41
N THR A 54 11.17 11.01 -31.14
CA THR A 54 10.58 11.24 -29.81
C THR A 54 10.20 9.93 -29.10
N LYS A 55 10.32 8.79 -29.78
CA LYS A 55 9.99 7.46 -29.25
C LYS A 55 11.23 6.62 -28.97
N VAL A 56 11.22 6.00 -27.79
CA VAL A 56 12.19 4.98 -27.39
C VAL A 56 11.48 3.64 -27.27
N LYS A 57 11.97 2.64 -28.00
CA LYS A 57 11.65 1.23 -27.77
C LYS A 57 12.65 0.66 -26.79
N TYR A 58 12.16 0.02 -25.74
CA TYR A 58 13.00 -0.60 -24.72
C TYR A 58 12.54 -2.02 -24.42
N THR A 59 13.50 -2.82 -23.98
CA THR A 59 13.29 -4.11 -23.35
C THR A 59 14.01 -4.06 -22.01
N VAL A 60 13.27 -4.38 -20.95
CA VAL A 60 13.81 -4.55 -19.62
C VAL A 60 13.62 -5.98 -19.14
N ILE A 61 14.49 -6.40 -18.24
CA ILE A 61 14.43 -7.69 -17.57
C ILE A 61 14.48 -7.44 -16.06
N SER A 62 13.61 -8.08 -15.30
CA SER A 62 13.64 -8.05 -13.84
C SER A 62 14.67 -9.04 -13.30
N GLU A 63 15.04 -8.85 -12.04
CA GLU A 63 15.92 -9.75 -11.28
C GLU A 63 15.43 -11.21 -11.28
N ASP A 64 14.10 -11.41 -11.32
CA ASP A 64 13.48 -12.75 -11.39
C ASP A 64 13.42 -13.34 -12.81
N GLY A 65 13.94 -12.64 -13.82
CA GLY A 65 14.02 -13.09 -15.21
C GLY A 65 12.82 -12.72 -16.09
N THR A 66 11.81 -12.01 -15.56
CA THR A 66 10.67 -11.54 -16.35
C THR A 66 11.11 -10.48 -17.36
N GLU A 67 10.84 -10.71 -18.64
CA GLU A 67 11.14 -9.73 -19.70
C GLU A 67 9.90 -8.94 -20.09
N TYR A 68 10.09 -7.64 -20.28
CA TYR A 68 9.04 -6.74 -20.75
C TYR A 68 9.57 -5.80 -21.83
N SER A 69 8.80 -5.62 -22.90
CA SER A 69 9.14 -4.72 -24.00
C SER A 69 8.00 -3.77 -24.29
N ASN A 70 8.31 -2.48 -24.36
CA ASN A 70 7.33 -1.46 -24.73
C ASN A 70 8.01 -0.27 -25.42
N THR A 71 7.20 0.70 -25.82
CA THR A 71 7.64 1.97 -26.39
C THR A 71 7.05 3.09 -25.55
N PHE A 72 7.84 4.11 -25.27
CA PHE A 72 7.36 5.31 -24.60
C PHE A 72 7.86 6.55 -25.31
N ARG A 73 7.11 7.63 -25.09
CA ARG A 73 7.51 8.98 -25.48
C ARG A 73 8.08 9.67 -24.25
N LEU A 74 9.18 10.37 -24.45
CA LEU A 74 9.80 11.13 -23.39
C LEU A 74 9.36 12.57 -23.46
N THR A 75 9.06 13.13 -22.32
CA THR A 75 8.87 14.57 -22.14
C THR A 75 10.02 15.12 -21.33
N ASP A 76 10.46 16.34 -21.65
CA ASP A 76 11.34 17.10 -20.76
C ASP A 76 10.61 17.47 -19.45
N LYS A 77 11.33 18.08 -18.51
CA LYS A 77 10.77 18.53 -17.23
C LYS A 77 9.65 19.57 -17.37
N LYS A 78 9.47 20.17 -18.55
CA LYS A 78 8.43 21.15 -18.88
C LYS A 78 7.26 20.52 -19.65
N GLY A 79 7.27 19.20 -19.88
CA GLY A 79 6.22 18.47 -20.59
C GLY A 79 6.36 18.43 -22.11
N ASN A 80 7.43 19.00 -22.70
CA ASN A 80 7.62 18.99 -24.15
C ASN A 80 8.25 17.67 -24.61
N LEU A 81 7.84 17.16 -25.78
CA LEU A 81 8.44 15.96 -26.35
C LEU A 81 9.95 16.12 -26.57
N LEU A 82 10.72 15.25 -25.94
CA LEU A 82 12.17 15.26 -26.01
C LEU A 82 12.65 14.63 -27.32
N LYS A 83 13.42 15.39 -28.12
CA LYS A 83 14.13 14.83 -29.28
C LYS A 83 15.32 14.00 -28.81
N ILE A 84 15.38 12.76 -29.26
CA ILE A 84 16.40 11.78 -28.88
C ILE A 84 17.54 11.83 -29.88
N ASN A 85 18.70 12.30 -29.43
CA ASN A 85 19.94 12.33 -30.22
C ASN A 85 20.94 11.27 -29.74
N LYS A 86 20.94 10.99 -28.43
CA LYS A 86 21.85 10.04 -27.81
C LYS A 86 21.13 9.23 -26.74
N LEU A 87 21.40 7.93 -26.71
CA LEU A 87 20.89 6.98 -25.72
C LEU A 87 22.07 6.20 -25.14
N GLU A 88 22.21 6.20 -23.83
CA GLU A 88 23.27 5.50 -23.13
C GLU A 88 22.67 4.72 -21.96
N ILE A 89 22.93 3.41 -21.94
CA ILE A 89 22.60 2.58 -20.79
C ILE A 89 23.81 2.62 -19.85
N SER A 90 23.58 2.79 -18.56
CA SER A 90 24.64 2.73 -17.56
C SER A 90 25.29 1.34 -17.52
N ARG A 91 26.52 1.23 -17.02
CA ARG A 91 27.25 -0.05 -16.99
C ARG A 91 26.52 -1.14 -16.20
N ASP A 92 25.85 -0.76 -15.12
CA ASP A 92 25.00 -1.62 -14.30
C ASP A 92 23.62 -1.90 -14.92
N SER A 93 23.33 -1.32 -16.09
CA SER A 93 22.06 -1.43 -16.82
C SER A 93 20.82 -0.93 -16.06
N LEU A 94 20.99 -0.23 -14.94
CA LEU A 94 19.87 0.29 -14.13
C LEU A 94 19.28 1.57 -14.67
N PHE A 95 20.09 2.33 -15.41
CA PHE A 95 19.75 3.67 -15.83
C PHE A 95 19.89 3.85 -17.33
N LEU A 96 18.94 4.60 -17.89
CA LEU A 96 18.99 5.12 -19.25
C LEU A 96 19.25 6.62 -19.16
N THR A 97 20.36 7.05 -19.76
CA THR A 97 20.69 8.46 -19.94
C THR A 97 20.36 8.88 -21.37
N ILE A 98 19.64 9.99 -21.51
CA ILE A 98 19.18 10.53 -22.78
C ILE A 98 19.78 11.91 -22.97
N ASN A 99 20.39 12.12 -24.15
CA ASN A 99 21.09 13.35 -24.50
C ASN A 99 22.17 13.79 -23.47
N GLY A 100 22.68 12.86 -22.66
CA GLY A 100 23.71 13.12 -21.65
C GLY A 100 23.22 13.76 -20.35
N THR A 101 21.94 14.13 -20.23
CA THR A 101 21.44 14.89 -19.07
C THR A 101 20.29 14.19 -18.35
N GLU A 102 19.33 13.63 -19.08
CA GLU A 102 18.12 13.06 -18.49
C GLU A 102 18.34 11.59 -18.12
N LYS A 103 18.24 11.26 -16.83
CA LYS A 103 18.51 9.92 -16.29
C LYS A 103 17.22 9.26 -15.80
N TYR A 104 16.93 8.07 -16.31
CA TYR A 104 15.73 7.30 -15.98
C TYR A 104 16.10 5.94 -15.42
N SER A 105 15.47 5.52 -14.32
CA SER A 105 15.60 4.16 -13.78
C SER A 105 14.69 3.20 -14.54
N ALA A 106 15.18 2.00 -14.85
CA ALA A 106 14.38 0.93 -15.47
C ALA A 106 13.14 0.59 -14.63
N THR A 107 13.30 0.43 -13.32
CA THR A 107 12.20 0.15 -12.38
C THR A 107 11.14 1.25 -12.40
N ASN A 108 11.56 2.52 -12.41
CA ASN A 108 10.60 3.64 -12.44
C ASN A 108 9.87 3.75 -13.79
N ILE A 109 10.54 3.43 -14.90
CA ILE A 109 9.87 3.34 -16.21
C ILE A 109 8.79 2.26 -16.18
N MET A 110 9.09 1.11 -15.59
CA MET A 110 8.12 0.02 -15.44
C MET A 110 6.93 0.43 -14.60
N LEU A 111 7.16 1.03 -13.43
CA LEU A 111 6.08 1.49 -12.54
C LEU A 111 5.18 2.57 -13.18
N ASN A 112 5.72 3.41 -14.05
CA ASN A 112 4.96 4.46 -14.75
C ASN A 112 4.21 3.93 -15.98
N ASN A 113 4.36 2.66 -16.33
CA ASN A 113 3.69 2.07 -17.47
C ASN A 113 2.28 1.60 -17.09
N LYS A 114 1.26 2.21 -17.70
CA LYS A 114 -0.17 1.91 -17.42
C LYS A 114 -0.58 0.47 -17.67
N ASN A 115 0.13 -0.26 -18.52
CA ASN A 115 -0.17 -1.66 -18.83
C ASN A 115 0.61 -2.64 -17.94
N PHE A 116 1.43 -2.13 -17.02
CA PHE A 116 2.17 -2.94 -16.08
C PHE A 116 1.47 -2.90 -14.72
N ILE A 117 1.10 -4.07 -14.21
CA ILE A 117 0.54 -4.23 -12.87
C ILE A 117 1.68 -4.71 -11.98
N PRO A 118 2.22 -3.85 -11.09
CA PRO A 118 3.36 -4.22 -10.27
C PRO A 118 2.99 -5.24 -9.20
N ALA A 119 3.94 -6.12 -8.88
CA ALA A 119 3.90 -7.00 -7.71
C ALA A 119 4.90 -6.51 -6.67
N PHE A 120 4.42 -6.21 -5.47
CA PHE A 120 5.20 -5.68 -4.37
C PHE A 120 5.32 -6.69 -3.22
N LYS A 121 6.56 -7.04 -2.84
CA LYS A 121 6.83 -7.75 -1.58
C LYS A 121 6.60 -6.77 -0.44
N ILE A 122 5.65 -7.04 0.46
CA ILE A 122 5.52 -6.27 1.69
C ILE A 122 6.61 -6.75 2.66
N LEU A 123 7.56 -5.87 2.94
CA LEU A 123 8.68 -6.17 3.85
C LEU A 123 8.36 -5.72 5.28
N TYR A 124 7.65 -4.61 5.41
CA TYR A 124 7.27 -4.04 6.70
C TYR A 124 6.01 -3.19 6.58
N ILE A 125 5.20 -3.18 7.63
CA ILE A 125 4.04 -2.30 7.81
C ILE A 125 4.22 -1.55 9.13
N GLY A 126 4.00 -0.24 9.11
CA GLY A 126 4.14 0.61 10.28
C GLY A 126 3.20 1.80 10.31
N GLN A 127 3.04 2.40 11.48
CA GLN A 127 2.34 3.67 11.64
C GLN A 127 3.16 4.86 11.14
N ALA A 128 2.51 5.74 10.39
CA ALA A 128 3.10 6.99 9.92
C ALA A 128 3.09 8.10 10.99
N LYS A 129 2.14 8.09 11.93
CA LYS A 129 2.10 9.05 13.05
C LYS A 129 2.91 8.54 14.25
N GLY A 130 3.55 9.44 14.99
CA GLY A 130 4.11 9.16 16.32
C GLY A 130 3.12 9.51 17.43
N ASN A 131 3.48 9.23 18.69
CA ASN A 131 2.65 9.60 19.86
C ASN A 131 2.43 11.11 20.01
N ASP A 132 3.32 11.93 19.44
CA ASP A 132 3.14 13.38 19.32
C ASP A 132 2.53 13.72 17.96
N PHE A 133 1.33 14.29 17.95
CA PHE A 133 0.59 14.73 16.75
C PHE A 133 1.37 15.68 15.82
N ASN A 134 2.53 16.20 16.24
CA ASN A 134 3.41 17.08 15.48
C ASN A 134 4.55 16.37 14.72
N ARG A 135 4.71 15.04 14.84
CA ARG A 135 5.73 14.27 14.10
C ARG A 135 5.10 13.56 12.92
N PHE A 136 5.49 13.96 11.70
CA PHE A 136 4.99 13.36 10.46
C PHE A 136 5.72 12.06 10.12
N ALA A 137 5.14 11.24 9.23
CA ALA A 137 5.75 10.00 8.71
C ALA A 137 7.22 10.13 8.33
N GLN A 138 7.57 11.30 7.80
CA GLN A 138 8.91 11.66 7.40
C GLN A 138 9.89 11.64 8.58
N ASP A 139 9.51 12.19 9.73
CA ASP A 139 10.40 12.27 10.91
C ASP A 139 10.63 10.89 11.54
N ARG A 140 9.61 10.02 11.48
CA ARG A 140 9.69 8.63 11.92
C ARG A 140 10.50 7.77 10.95
N LEU A 141 10.33 7.94 9.64
CA LEU A 141 11.07 7.20 8.60
C LEU A 141 12.55 7.64 8.49
N LYS A 142 12.84 8.93 8.67
CA LYS A 142 14.20 9.51 8.61
C LYS A 142 15.15 8.93 9.67
N SER A 143 14.62 8.58 10.84
CA SER A 143 15.37 8.05 11.99
C SER A 143 15.17 6.54 12.19
N HIS A 144 14.46 5.87 11.27
CA HIS A 144 13.99 4.50 11.48
C HIS A 144 15.11 3.47 11.30
N SER A 145 15.58 2.90 12.41
CA SER A 145 16.51 1.79 12.42
C SER A 145 16.01 0.59 11.60
N THR A 146 14.70 0.33 11.55
CA THR A 146 14.15 -0.78 10.74
C THR A 146 14.30 -0.54 9.24
N LEU A 147 14.10 0.69 8.73
CA LEU A 147 14.29 0.94 7.30
C LEU A 147 15.76 0.77 6.92
N GLN A 148 16.67 1.27 7.76
CA GLN A 148 18.11 1.08 7.55
C GLN A 148 18.49 -0.40 7.61
N ASN A 149 17.94 -1.16 8.56
CA ASN A 149 18.15 -2.60 8.70
C ASN A 149 17.63 -3.38 7.47
N ILE A 150 16.44 -3.05 6.97
CA ILE A 150 15.89 -3.63 5.75
C ILE A 150 16.81 -3.36 4.57
N LEU A 151 17.23 -2.10 4.40
CA LEU A 151 18.13 -1.72 3.31
C LEU A 151 19.48 -2.44 3.38
N SER A 152 20.03 -2.69 4.57
CA SER A 152 21.25 -3.49 4.71
C SER A 152 21.03 -4.96 4.38
N GLN A 153 19.94 -5.58 4.85
CA GLN A 153 19.72 -7.01 4.65
C GLN A 153 19.34 -7.38 3.21
N ILE A 154 18.68 -6.47 2.47
CA ILE A 154 18.37 -6.73 1.05
C ILE A 154 19.62 -6.84 0.20
N ILE A 155 20.70 -6.15 0.56
CA ILE A 155 21.99 -6.26 -0.14
C ILE A 155 22.49 -7.72 -0.12
N ASP A 156 22.15 -8.47 0.92
CA ASP A 156 22.56 -9.87 1.11
C ASP A 156 21.53 -10.89 0.58
N SER A 157 20.40 -10.42 0.02
CA SER A 157 19.32 -11.28 -0.45
C SER A 157 19.57 -11.89 -1.83
N ARG A 158 18.96 -13.05 -2.11
CA ARG A 158 19.08 -13.74 -3.41
C ARG A 158 18.44 -12.97 -4.56
N ILE A 159 17.37 -12.21 -4.28
CA ILE A 159 16.68 -11.35 -5.26
C ILE A 159 16.87 -9.92 -4.81
N ILE A 160 17.60 -9.14 -5.61
CA ILE A 160 17.80 -7.72 -5.34
C ILE A 160 16.50 -6.95 -5.59
N TYR A 161 16.00 -6.33 -4.53
CA TYR A 161 14.83 -5.46 -4.58
C TYR A 161 15.23 -3.99 -4.69
N ASP A 162 14.46 -3.23 -5.47
CA ASP A 162 14.36 -1.79 -5.28
C ASP A 162 13.29 -1.51 -4.22
N ILE A 163 13.60 -0.58 -3.32
CA ILE A 163 12.73 -0.27 -2.18
C ILE A 163 11.90 0.97 -2.42
N LYS A 164 10.60 0.83 -2.18
CA LYS A 164 9.60 1.89 -2.22
C LYS A 164 8.93 2.00 -0.86
N VAL A 165 8.45 3.20 -0.55
CA VAL A 165 7.60 3.43 0.62
C VAL A 165 6.22 3.82 0.10
N LEU A 166 5.20 3.04 0.48
CA LEU A 166 3.81 3.36 0.20
C LEU A 166 3.21 3.99 1.44
N LEU A 167 2.86 5.27 1.35
CA LEU A 167 2.17 6.02 2.41
C LEU A 167 0.67 5.91 2.18
N LEU A 168 -0.10 5.69 3.23
CA LEU A 168 -1.54 5.41 3.15
C LEU A 168 -2.31 6.22 4.19
N SER A 169 -3.46 6.78 3.83
CA SER A 169 -4.49 7.25 4.78
C SER A 169 -5.71 6.35 4.74
N THR A 170 -6.28 6.07 5.90
CA THR A 170 -7.49 5.26 6.07
C THR A 170 -8.68 6.15 6.47
N SER A 171 -9.89 5.76 6.10
CA SER A 171 -11.12 6.20 6.79
C SER A 171 -11.94 5.02 7.22
N GLU A 172 -12.84 5.25 8.17
CA GLU A 172 -13.74 4.24 8.70
C GLU A 172 -15.20 4.64 8.47
N VAL A 173 -16.01 3.66 8.08
CA VAL A 173 -17.47 3.73 8.07
C VAL A 173 -18.01 2.67 9.02
N LYS A 174 -18.93 3.05 9.91
CA LYS A 174 -19.60 2.12 10.84
C LYS A 174 -20.91 1.67 10.23
N VAL A 175 -21.10 0.36 10.11
CA VAL A 175 -22.37 -0.28 9.82
C VAL A 175 -22.94 -0.82 11.13
N ALA A 176 -24.06 -0.28 11.58
CA ALA A 176 -24.73 -0.71 12.81
C ALA A 176 -25.83 -1.73 12.50
N THR A 177 -25.83 -2.84 13.22
CA THR A 177 -26.84 -3.90 13.11
C THR A 177 -27.51 -4.15 14.47
N THR A 178 -28.76 -4.62 14.43
CA THR A 178 -29.50 -5.01 15.64
C THR A 178 -30.24 -6.31 15.44
N MET A 179 -30.15 -7.21 16.42
CA MET A 179 -30.87 -8.49 16.41
C MET A 179 -32.25 -8.42 17.10
N ASP A 180 -33.01 -7.34 16.94
CA ASP A 180 -34.34 -7.22 17.54
C ASP A 180 -35.30 -6.51 16.58
N SER A 181 -36.40 -7.18 16.22
CA SER A 181 -37.33 -6.79 15.15
C SER A 181 -38.13 -5.52 15.43
N GLY A 182 -37.90 -4.84 16.57
CA GLY A 182 -38.60 -3.61 16.96
C GLY A 182 -37.74 -2.50 17.59
N LYS A 183 -36.40 -2.64 17.70
CA LYS A 183 -35.55 -1.73 18.49
C LYS A 183 -34.57 -0.84 17.72
N PHE A 184 -34.66 -0.74 16.40
CA PHE A 184 -34.01 0.37 15.70
C PHE A 184 -34.44 1.73 16.28
N ALA A 185 -35.67 1.82 16.82
CA ALA A 185 -36.23 3.03 17.43
C ALA A 185 -35.57 3.46 18.75
N THR A 186 -34.73 2.64 19.39
CA THR A 186 -34.12 2.94 20.71
C THR A 186 -32.63 3.24 20.69
N ILE A 187 -31.94 3.07 19.56
CA ILE A 187 -30.52 3.42 19.46
C ILE A 187 -30.40 4.89 19.10
N SER A 188 -29.64 5.64 19.90
CA SER A 188 -29.44 7.06 19.63
C SER A 188 -28.51 7.25 18.43
N ALA A 189 -28.68 8.37 17.73
CA ALA A 189 -27.74 8.78 16.69
C ALA A 189 -26.31 8.93 17.26
N GLU A 190 -26.19 9.29 18.54
CA GLU A 190 -24.91 9.40 19.26
C GLU A 190 -24.21 8.04 19.38
N GLU A 191 -24.91 6.95 19.70
CA GLU A 191 -24.33 5.60 19.75
C GLU A 191 -23.87 5.09 18.36
N ILE A 192 -24.57 5.50 17.30
CA ILE A 192 -24.19 5.18 15.91
C ILE A 192 -22.96 5.99 15.50
N LEU A 193 -22.91 7.27 15.86
CA LEU A 193 -21.82 8.18 15.52
C LEU A 193 -20.63 8.08 16.49
N ASP A 194 -20.69 7.19 17.48
CA ASP A 194 -19.57 6.92 18.37
C ASP A 194 -18.55 5.99 17.69
N PHE A 195 -17.52 6.61 17.11
CA PHE A 195 -16.38 5.96 16.46
C PHE A 195 -15.18 5.90 17.39
N PRO A 196 -14.35 4.84 17.32
CA PRO A 196 -13.12 4.76 18.08
C PRO A 196 -12.21 5.97 17.82
N ASP A 197 -11.41 6.33 18.81
CA ASP A 197 -10.41 7.38 18.62
C ASP A 197 -9.42 7.02 17.50
N GLU A 198 -8.85 8.05 16.85
CA GLU A 198 -7.97 7.85 15.69
C GLU A 198 -6.76 6.97 16.00
N SER A 199 -6.20 7.04 17.22
CA SER A 199 -5.07 6.20 17.60
C SER A 199 -5.49 4.75 17.70
N SER A 200 -6.62 4.46 18.36
CA SER A 200 -7.20 3.11 18.40
C SER A 200 -7.46 2.55 17.01
N HIS A 201 -8.01 3.37 16.10
CA HIS A 201 -8.23 3.00 14.69
C HIS A 201 -6.92 2.62 14.00
N ILE A 202 -5.91 3.49 14.05
CA ILE A 202 -4.61 3.25 13.38
C ILE A 202 -3.93 2.01 13.96
N ASN A 203 -3.92 1.86 15.30
CA ASN A 203 -3.32 0.71 15.98
C ASN A 203 -3.97 -0.61 15.54
N LEU A 204 -5.31 -0.64 15.48
CA LEU A 204 -6.04 -1.83 15.10
C LEU A 204 -5.79 -2.17 13.63
N VAL A 205 -5.90 -1.21 12.72
CA VAL A 205 -5.67 -1.44 11.28
C VAL A 205 -4.24 -1.92 11.01
N GLU A 206 -3.23 -1.30 11.63
CA GLU A 206 -1.83 -1.74 11.54
C GLU A 206 -1.68 -3.20 12.00
N ALA A 207 -2.19 -3.50 13.19
CA ALA A 207 -2.15 -4.84 13.78
C ALA A 207 -2.77 -5.90 12.85
N LYS A 208 -3.94 -5.62 12.26
CA LYS A 208 -4.62 -6.53 11.34
C LYS A 208 -3.82 -6.76 10.08
N LEU A 209 -3.30 -5.69 9.47
CA LEU A 209 -2.51 -5.79 8.25
C LEU A 209 -1.21 -6.57 8.49
N ILE A 210 -0.54 -6.34 9.61
CA ILE A 210 0.65 -7.12 9.99
C ILE A 210 0.27 -8.59 10.22
N ASN A 211 -0.84 -8.85 10.91
CA ASN A 211 -1.29 -10.22 11.17
C ASN A 211 -1.68 -10.97 9.89
N TYR A 212 -2.35 -10.29 8.95
CA TYR A 212 -2.73 -10.87 7.66
C TYR A 212 -1.52 -11.15 6.78
N PHE A 213 -0.67 -10.14 6.54
CA PHE A 213 0.45 -10.27 5.62
C PHE A 213 1.68 -10.96 6.23
N LYS A 214 1.85 -10.94 7.55
CA LYS A 214 3.05 -11.39 8.26
C LYS A 214 4.38 -10.91 7.62
N PRO A 215 4.58 -9.59 7.38
CA PRO A 215 5.74 -9.08 6.65
C PRO A 215 7.06 -9.41 7.33
N GLU A 216 8.10 -9.66 6.54
CA GLU A 216 9.39 -10.21 6.97
C GLU A 216 9.99 -9.50 8.21
N PHE A 217 9.90 -8.17 8.27
CA PHE A 217 10.56 -7.37 9.28
C PHE A 217 9.64 -6.91 10.43
N ASN A 218 8.38 -7.37 10.48
CA ASN A 218 7.46 -7.15 11.60
C ASN A 218 7.59 -8.26 12.67
N GLU A 219 8.82 -8.66 13.02
CA GLU A 219 9.11 -9.86 13.85
C GLU A 219 8.33 -9.93 15.17
N LYS A 220 8.16 -8.80 15.86
CA LYS A 220 7.45 -8.73 17.15
C LYS A 220 5.96 -9.09 17.08
N PHE A 221 5.36 -9.02 15.89
CA PHE A 221 3.92 -9.19 15.68
C PHE A 221 3.58 -10.41 14.82
N LYS A 222 4.58 -11.07 14.22
CA LYS A 222 4.34 -12.27 13.39
C LYS A 222 3.82 -13.46 14.20
N ASN A 223 4.34 -13.66 15.40
CA ASN A 223 4.11 -14.87 16.20
C ASN A 223 3.02 -14.72 17.26
N TRP A 224 2.40 -13.53 17.36
CA TRP A 224 1.35 -13.24 18.33
C TRP A 224 -0.02 -13.26 17.66
N TYR A 225 -1.06 -13.67 18.39
CA TYR A 225 -2.45 -13.57 17.94
C TYR A 225 -2.88 -12.11 18.04
N VAL A 226 -2.67 -11.32 16.98
CA VAL A 226 -3.00 -9.89 16.99
C VAL A 226 -4.21 -9.62 16.09
N PRO A 227 -5.23 -8.90 16.59
CA PRO A 227 -5.36 -8.39 17.95
C PRO A 227 -5.73 -9.44 19.01
N GLU A 228 -5.24 -9.22 20.23
CA GLU A 228 -5.69 -9.93 21.42
C GLU A 228 -6.88 -9.16 22.04
N GLU A 229 -7.86 -9.88 22.59
CA GLU A 229 -9.14 -9.33 23.09
C GLU A 229 -8.99 -8.22 24.15
N HIS A 230 -7.80 -7.99 24.71
CA HIS A 230 -7.56 -7.03 25.79
C HIS A 230 -6.31 -6.16 25.61
N HIS A 231 -5.83 -5.98 24.39
CA HIS A 231 -4.71 -5.06 24.18
C HIS A 231 -5.18 -3.60 24.33
N LYS A 232 -4.62 -2.88 25.30
CA LYS A 232 -5.04 -1.50 25.67
C LYS A 232 -5.05 -0.51 24.50
N SER A 233 -4.23 -0.75 23.47
CA SER A 233 -4.05 0.17 22.34
C SER A 233 -5.24 0.27 21.37
N TYR A 234 -6.24 -0.61 21.46
CA TYR A 234 -7.49 -0.54 20.67
C TYR A 234 -8.71 -1.01 21.46
N ASP A 235 -8.65 -0.89 22.79
CA ASP A 235 -9.73 -1.21 23.72
C ASP A 235 -11.02 -0.42 23.44
N ASP A 236 -10.88 0.73 22.76
CA ASP A 236 -12.01 1.59 22.40
C ASP A 236 -12.99 0.93 21.42
N TYR A 237 -12.52 0.03 20.54
CA TYR A 237 -13.40 -0.75 19.67
C TYR A 237 -14.33 -1.66 20.48
N TYR A 238 -13.84 -2.28 21.56
CA TYR A 238 -14.63 -3.13 22.43
C TYR A 238 -15.67 -2.31 23.20
N LYS A 239 -15.27 -1.16 23.75
CA LYS A 239 -16.19 -0.23 24.45
C LYS A 239 -17.32 0.25 23.55
N LYS A 240 -17.01 0.52 22.27
CA LYS A 240 -17.96 1.02 21.26
C LYS A 240 -18.71 -0.07 20.53
N LYS A 241 -18.61 -1.32 21.00
CA LYS A 241 -19.36 -2.50 20.53
C LYS A 241 -19.12 -2.79 19.04
N PHE A 242 -17.89 -2.62 18.56
CA PHE A 242 -17.50 -3.07 17.24
C PHE A 242 -17.14 -4.55 17.27
N ASN A 243 -17.81 -5.34 16.43
CA ASN A 243 -17.68 -6.79 16.39
C ASN A 243 -16.76 -7.27 15.26
N SER A 244 -16.65 -6.52 14.17
CA SER A 244 -15.81 -6.90 13.03
C SER A 244 -15.28 -5.71 12.25
N MET A 245 -14.27 -5.96 11.42
CA MET A 245 -13.64 -4.98 10.54
C MET A 245 -13.33 -5.61 9.19
N VAL A 246 -13.66 -4.89 8.12
CA VAL A 246 -13.18 -5.15 6.77
C VAL A 246 -12.25 -4.02 6.34
N ILE A 247 -11.12 -4.35 5.74
CA ILE A 247 -10.18 -3.40 5.16
C ILE A 247 -10.20 -3.57 3.63
N THR A 248 -10.42 -2.48 2.92
CA THR A 248 -10.47 -2.44 1.45
C THR A 248 -9.42 -1.50 0.88
N PHE A 249 -8.88 -1.88 -0.27
CA PHE A 249 -7.88 -1.10 -1.03
C PHE A 249 -8.49 -0.49 -2.30
N GLU A 250 -9.80 -0.21 -2.30
CA GLU A 250 -10.57 0.20 -3.49
C GLU A 250 -9.95 1.39 -4.25
N ASN A 251 -9.37 2.36 -3.54
CA ASN A 251 -8.81 3.57 -4.15
C ASN A 251 -7.30 3.50 -4.43
N LEU A 252 -6.65 2.36 -4.20
CA LEU A 252 -5.23 2.16 -4.48
C LEU A 252 -5.00 1.80 -5.96
N LEU A 253 -3.82 2.10 -6.51
CA LEU A 253 -3.45 1.68 -7.86
C LEU A 253 -3.54 0.16 -8.03
N PRO A 254 -3.99 -0.36 -9.19
CA PRO A 254 -4.00 -1.80 -9.44
C PRO A 254 -2.60 -2.40 -9.31
N CYS A 255 -2.43 -3.28 -8.34
CA CYS A 255 -1.17 -3.96 -8.04
C CYS A 255 -1.44 -5.28 -7.34
N SER A 256 -0.39 -6.07 -7.13
CA SER A 256 -0.44 -7.20 -6.22
C SER A 256 0.52 -7.00 -5.06
N PHE A 257 0.09 -7.40 -3.88
CA PHE A 257 0.92 -7.53 -2.70
C PHE A 257 1.23 -9.00 -2.44
N TYR A 258 2.42 -9.26 -1.92
CA TYR A 258 2.80 -10.59 -1.47
C TYR A 258 3.79 -10.53 -0.31
N THR A 259 3.86 -11.62 0.44
CA THR A 259 4.87 -11.91 1.45
C THR A 259 5.22 -13.40 1.37
N ASP A 260 6.09 -13.89 2.25
CA ASP A 260 6.35 -15.33 2.31
C ASP A 260 5.12 -16.11 2.78
N HIS A 261 4.21 -15.46 3.53
CA HIS A 261 2.96 -16.03 4.02
C HIS A 261 1.81 -15.89 3.01
N VAL A 262 1.57 -14.68 2.48
CA VAL A 262 0.51 -14.38 1.51
C VAL A 262 1.12 -14.35 0.11
N LYS A 263 0.83 -15.36 -0.72
CA LYS A 263 1.47 -15.47 -2.05
C LYS A 263 0.94 -14.48 -3.07
N HIS A 264 -0.32 -14.10 -2.96
CA HIS A 264 -0.96 -13.14 -3.86
C HIS A 264 -2.09 -12.44 -3.12
N PHE A 265 -2.13 -11.11 -3.25
CA PHE A 265 -3.24 -10.27 -2.82
C PHE A 265 -3.43 -9.17 -3.87
N THR A 266 -4.59 -9.14 -4.52
CA THR A 266 -4.87 -8.40 -5.75
C THR A 266 -5.67 -7.16 -5.42
N VAL A 267 -5.05 -6.00 -5.59
CA VAL A 267 -5.70 -4.71 -5.42
C VAL A 267 -6.34 -4.30 -6.76
N PRO A 268 -7.60 -3.83 -6.78
CA PRO A 268 -8.47 -3.50 -5.62
C PRO A 268 -9.49 -4.59 -5.23
N PHE A 269 -9.38 -5.81 -5.77
CA PHE A 269 -10.45 -6.80 -5.72
C PHE A 269 -10.53 -7.57 -4.40
N GLU A 270 -9.41 -7.82 -3.76
CA GLU A 270 -9.37 -8.57 -2.50
C GLU A 270 -9.56 -7.66 -1.29
N ILE A 271 -10.26 -8.18 -0.29
CA ILE A 271 -10.55 -7.52 0.98
C ILE A 271 -9.98 -8.34 2.13
N ILE A 272 -9.69 -7.68 3.24
CA ILE A 272 -9.26 -8.34 4.48
C ILE A 272 -10.40 -8.25 5.47
N ASP A 273 -11.00 -9.39 5.82
CA ASP A 273 -12.08 -9.51 6.79
C ASP A 273 -11.58 -10.10 8.12
N TYR A 274 -12.07 -9.57 9.23
CA TYR A 274 -11.69 -9.99 10.56
C TYR A 274 -12.76 -9.71 11.63
N SER A 275 -13.00 -10.68 12.52
CA SER A 275 -13.78 -10.52 13.75
C SER A 275 -13.02 -9.83 14.90
N ILE A 276 -13.47 -8.66 15.35
CA ILE A 276 -12.88 -7.96 16.51
C ILE A 276 -13.26 -8.66 17.83
N ILE A 277 -14.49 -9.18 17.92
CA ILE A 277 -15.04 -9.85 19.10
C ILE A 277 -15.56 -11.23 18.70
N GLY A 278 -15.04 -12.30 19.34
CA GLY A 278 -15.45 -13.69 19.08
C GLY A 278 -14.75 -14.35 17.89
N SER A 279 -15.09 -15.61 17.62
CA SER A 279 -14.35 -16.49 16.70
C SER A 279 -14.89 -16.54 15.26
N GLU A 280 -16.04 -15.94 14.97
CA GLU A 280 -16.70 -16.06 13.66
C GLU A 280 -16.80 -14.72 12.93
N ASN A 281 -16.38 -14.72 11.66
CA ASN A 281 -16.53 -13.60 10.75
C ASN A 281 -17.99 -13.54 10.25
N PHE A 282 -18.76 -12.56 10.72
CA PHE A 282 -20.17 -12.37 10.32
C PHE A 282 -20.32 -11.70 8.93
N PHE A 283 -19.20 -11.34 8.28
CA PHE A 283 -19.13 -10.33 7.22
C PHE A 283 -19.69 -10.77 5.87
N GLU A 284 -19.61 -12.06 5.50
CA GLU A 284 -20.19 -12.56 4.24
C GLU A 284 -21.71 -12.31 4.16
N SER A 285 -22.43 -12.46 5.28
CA SER A 285 -23.90 -12.30 5.32
C SER A 285 -24.38 -10.85 5.24
N VAL A 286 -23.53 -9.87 5.57
CA VAL A 286 -23.91 -8.45 5.70
C VAL A 286 -23.47 -7.62 4.49
N ILE A 287 -22.39 -8.02 3.80
CA ILE A 287 -21.84 -7.29 2.66
C ILE A 287 -22.42 -7.71 1.30
N GLU A 288 -22.92 -8.94 1.15
CA GLU A 288 -23.52 -9.41 -0.12
C GLU A 288 -24.56 -8.43 -0.69
N PRO A 289 -25.45 -7.82 0.12
CA PRO A 289 -26.38 -6.79 -0.35
C PRO A 289 -25.71 -5.46 -0.74
N TYR A 290 -24.63 -5.06 -0.06
CA TYR A 290 -23.91 -3.81 -0.33
C TYR A 290 -23.09 -3.88 -1.62
N ILE A 291 -22.37 -4.98 -1.87
CA ILE A 291 -21.65 -5.22 -3.13
C ILE A 291 -22.64 -5.26 -4.31
N ASN A 292 -23.73 -6.03 -4.16
CA ASN A 292 -24.77 -6.13 -5.19
C ASN A 292 -25.47 -4.78 -5.47
N SER A 293 -25.53 -3.87 -4.50
CA SER A 293 -26.13 -2.54 -4.69
C SER A 293 -25.25 -1.60 -5.52
N LYS A 294 -23.91 -1.70 -5.41
CA LYS A 294 -22.96 -0.93 -6.23
C LYS A 294 -22.86 -1.47 -7.66
N GLU A 295 -23.00 -2.78 -7.87
CA GLU A 295 -22.99 -3.37 -9.20
C GLU A 295 -24.24 -3.04 -10.03
N LYS A 296 -25.41 -2.87 -9.38
CA LYS A 296 -26.66 -2.46 -10.04
C LYS A 296 -26.72 -0.98 -10.46
N GLN A 297 -25.70 -0.19 -10.13
CA GLN A 297 -25.59 1.24 -10.49
C GLN A 297 -24.57 1.50 -11.61
N LYS A 298 -23.99 0.46 -12.21
CA LYS A 298 -23.22 0.52 -13.46
C LYS A 298 -24.06 0.02 -14.63
#